data_AF-A0A6A7G9Y1-F1
#
_entry.id   AF-A0A6A7G9Y1-F1
#
_cell.length_a   1.000
_cell.length_b   1.000
_cell.length_c   1.000
_cell.angle_alpha   90.00
_cell.angle_beta   90.00
_cell.angle_gamma   90.00
#
_symmetry.space_group_name_H-M   'P 1'
#
loop_
_entity.id
_entity.type
_entity.pdbx_description
1 polymer ?
#
loop_
_entity_poly.entity_id
_entity_poly.type
_entity_poly.pdbx_seq_one_letter_code
_entity_poly.pdbx_strand_id
1 'polypeptide(L)'
;MNKSSLKTFAIWGRNELRESVRIKLEILGIDEKGRTEGDIYNKLVSINGFEYNKGQYDSLIKKYNDIGYTELVEEAAYTWFNRLTALAYMEINDYSDDRLIYSTTSKIEPDIMDNYMEADFFEELSQDRKNMIHDLKDTHKLEEMYSILVEEKCHELFKIMPFMFEKTSDYTELLFPSGLLLEDSFLVRLREEIEESVEEKDGEKRVPVELIGWLYQFYNSEKKDEVFEGLKKNKKITKENIPAATQLFTPKWIVKYMAENSLGKLAVESLGISEKLKSEWKYYITPTELPLTPSSAQAGGEYDKIKIEDIKILDPAMGSGHMLTYSFDMLYDIYEDLGWSSREAVLSILR
;
A
#
# COMPACT_ATOMS: atom_id res chain seq x y z
N MET A 1 2.51 -17.62 -1.30
CA MET A 1 1.32 -16.86 -0.83
C MET A 1 0.05 -17.71 -0.79
N ASN A 2 -0.54 -17.86 0.40
CA ASN A 2 -1.84 -18.49 0.63
C ASN A 2 -2.98 -17.46 0.60
N LYS A 3 -3.71 -17.37 -0.51
CA LYS A 3 -4.79 -16.36 -0.68
C LYS A 3 -5.95 -16.51 0.30
N SER A 4 -6.20 -17.71 0.81
CA SER A 4 -7.30 -17.94 1.76
C SER A 4 -6.95 -17.40 3.15
N SER A 5 -5.71 -17.62 3.60
CA SER A 5 -5.20 -17.05 4.85
C SER A 5 -5.17 -15.53 4.77
N LEU A 6 -4.57 -15.00 3.71
CA LEU A 6 -4.48 -13.57 3.47
C LEU A 6 -5.84 -12.86 3.44
N LYS A 7 -6.87 -13.51 2.86
CA LYS A 7 -8.24 -12.99 2.89
C LYS A 7 -8.80 -12.92 4.31
N THR A 8 -8.58 -13.98 5.08
CA THR A 8 -9.04 -14.08 6.48
C THR A 8 -8.36 -13.00 7.32
N PHE A 9 -7.04 -12.85 7.18
CA PHE A 9 -6.27 -11.80 7.83
C PHE A 9 -6.77 -10.40 7.45
N ALA A 10 -6.92 -10.08 6.17
CA ALA A 10 -7.30 -8.73 5.75
C ALA A 10 -8.70 -8.32 6.26
N ILE A 11 -9.66 -9.26 6.30
CA ILE A 11 -10.99 -9.02 6.88
C ILE A 11 -10.89 -8.82 8.41
N TRP A 12 -10.14 -9.69 9.09
CA TRP A 12 -9.94 -9.57 10.53
C TRP A 12 -9.24 -8.25 10.88
N GLY A 13 -8.13 -7.93 10.21
CA GLY A 13 -7.34 -6.73 10.44
C GLY A 13 -8.11 -5.45 10.16
N ARG A 14 -8.99 -5.44 9.15
CA ARG A 14 -9.94 -4.34 8.93
C ARG A 14 -10.81 -4.11 10.17
N ASN A 15 -11.43 -5.17 10.69
CA ASN A 15 -12.36 -5.04 11.81
C ASN A 15 -11.63 -4.68 13.11
N GLU A 16 -10.45 -5.25 13.34
CA GLU A 16 -9.57 -4.93 14.46
C GLU A 16 -9.17 -3.45 14.47
N LEU A 17 -8.67 -2.95 13.34
CA LEU A 17 -8.24 -1.55 13.24
C LEU A 17 -9.43 -0.58 13.34
N ARG A 18 -10.60 -0.95 12.78
CA ARG A 18 -11.82 -0.15 12.96
C ARG A 18 -12.21 -0.06 14.43
N GLU A 19 -12.11 -1.15 15.17
CA GLU A 19 -12.41 -1.15 16.61
C GLU A 19 -11.40 -0.30 17.40
N SER A 20 -10.12 -0.43 17.09
CA SER A 20 -9.06 0.41 17.66
C SER A 20 -9.35 1.90 17.44
N VAL A 21 -9.77 2.28 16.22
CA VAL A 21 -10.15 3.66 15.90
C VAL A 21 -11.39 4.11 16.68
N ARG A 22 -12.41 3.25 16.85
CA ARG A 22 -13.59 3.59 17.66
C ARG A 22 -13.22 3.89 19.10
N ILE A 23 -12.37 3.07 19.71
CA ILE A 23 -11.87 3.27 21.07
C ILE A 23 -11.14 4.60 21.18
N LYS A 24 -10.26 4.93 20.21
CA LYS A 24 -9.56 6.22 20.17
C LYS A 24 -10.52 7.41 20.05
N LEU A 25 -11.52 7.31 19.18
CA LEU A 25 -12.55 8.34 19.03
C LEU A 25 -13.37 8.51 20.32
N GLU A 26 -13.71 7.42 21.02
CA GLU A 26 -14.41 7.48 22.30
C GLU A 26 -13.59 8.22 23.37
N ILE A 27 -12.28 7.92 23.47
CA ILE A 27 -11.36 8.65 24.37
C ILE A 27 -11.34 10.14 24.02
N LEU A 28 -11.34 10.48 22.72
CA LEU A 28 -11.43 11.83 22.17
C LEU A 28 -12.84 12.45 22.29
N GLY A 29 -13.80 11.75 22.91
CA GLY A 29 -15.16 12.21 23.12
C GLY A 29 -15.98 12.35 21.82
N ILE A 30 -15.70 11.53 20.80
CA ILE A 30 -16.39 11.54 19.50
C ILE A 30 -17.11 10.20 19.30
N ASP A 31 -18.40 10.26 18.98
CA ASP A 31 -19.23 9.10 18.66
C ASP A 31 -20.17 9.35 17.46
N GLU A 32 -21.04 8.38 17.18
CA GLU A 32 -22.06 8.50 16.12
C GLU A 32 -23.10 9.60 16.38
N LYS A 33 -23.29 10.02 17.63
CA LYS A 33 -24.31 10.98 18.05
C LYS A 33 -23.77 12.40 18.11
N GLY A 34 -22.46 12.57 18.21
CA GLY A 34 -21.82 13.87 18.21
C GLY A 34 -20.43 13.83 18.83
N ARG A 35 -20.05 14.97 19.41
CA ARG A 35 -18.77 15.14 20.09
C ARG A 35 -18.93 15.95 21.37
N THR A 36 -18.06 15.68 22.33
CA THR A 36 -17.85 16.54 23.50
C THR A 36 -17.05 17.77 23.09
N GLU A 37 -17.40 18.93 23.63
CA GLU A 37 -16.59 20.15 23.48
C GLU A 37 -15.35 20.04 24.38
N GLY A 38 -14.18 20.21 23.79
CA GLY A 38 -12.91 20.25 24.53
C GLY A 38 -12.56 21.66 24.99
N ASP A 39 -11.88 21.77 26.12
CA ASP A 39 -11.34 23.03 26.62
C ASP A 39 -10.06 23.39 25.86
N ILE A 40 -10.01 24.59 25.28
CA ILE A 40 -8.88 25.03 24.45
C ILE A 40 -7.95 25.92 25.26
N TYR A 41 -6.68 25.53 25.36
CA TYR A 41 -5.64 26.34 25.98
C TYR A 41 -4.39 26.38 25.10
N ASN A 42 -4.07 27.56 24.54
CA ASN A 42 -2.98 27.75 23.57
C ASN A 42 -3.06 26.78 22.37
N LYS A 43 -2.10 25.83 22.30
CA LYS A 43 -1.94 24.83 21.23
C LYS A 43 -2.47 23.46 21.64
N LEU A 44 -3.13 23.37 22.79
CA LEU A 44 -3.66 22.13 23.33
C LEU A 44 -5.20 22.19 23.43
N VAL A 45 -5.81 21.03 23.27
CA VAL A 45 -7.23 20.79 23.50
C VAL A 45 -7.34 19.71 24.59
N SER A 46 -8.03 20.01 25.68
CA SER A 46 -8.26 19.06 26.77
C SER A 46 -9.63 18.41 26.62
N ILE A 47 -9.65 17.08 26.56
CA ILE A 47 -10.87 16.27 26.45
C ILE A 47 -10.76 15.09 27.38
N ASN A 48 -11.78 14.88 28.21
CA ASN A 48 -11.85 13.76 29.14
C ASN A 48 -10.61 13.62 30.06
N GLY A 49 -9.93 14.74 30.36
CA GLY A 49 -8.72 14.77 31.18
C GLY A 49 -7.41 14.50 30.44
N PHE A 50 -7.43 14.33 29.11
CA PHE A 50 -6.25 14.18 28.26
C PHE A 50 -6.02 15.42 27.41
N GLU A 51 -4.76 15.75 27.13
CA GLU A 51 -4.38 16.89 26.29
C GLU A 51 -3.90 16.44 24.91
N TYR A 52 -4.39 17.09 23.87
CA TYR A 52 -4.09 16.80 22.47
C TYR A 52 -3.59 18.04 21.74
N ASN A 53 -2.78 17.85 20.70
CA ASN A 53 -2.41 18.96 19.82
C ASN A 53 -3.65 19.53 19.13
N LYS A 54 -3.86 20.83 19.25
CA LYS A 54 -5.01 21.53 18.68
C LYS A 54 -5.08 21.41 17.15
N GLY A 55 -3.94 21.42 16.46
CA GLY A 55 -3.90 21.29 15.00
C GLY A 55 -4.41 19.93 14.52
N GLN A 56 -3.93 18.86 15.15
CA GLN A 56 -4.40 17.50 14.87
C GLN A 56 -5.90 17.35 15.19
N TYR A 57 -6.33 17.87 16.34
CA TYR A 57 -7.72 17.78 16.77
C TYR A 57 -8.66 18.58 15.86
N ASP A 58 -8.29 19.81 15.48
CA ASP A 58 -9.08 20.62 14.54
C ASP A 58 -9.19 19.92 13.17
N SER A 59 -8.12 19.25 12.72
CA SER A 59 -8.13 18.42 11.50
C SER A 59 -9.11 17.24 11.64
N LEU A 60 -9.08 16.55 12.78
CA LEU A 60 -9.99 15.44 13.09
C LEU A 60 -11.45 15.88 13.07
N ILE A 61 -11.78 17.00 13.72
CA ILE A 61 -13.14 17.52 13.79
C ILE A 61 -13.63 17.98 12.42
N LYS A 62 -12.77 18.64 11.64
CA LYS A 62 -13.10 18.98 10.26
C LYS A 62 -13.45 17.72 9.46
N LYS A 63 -12.61 16.69 9.55
CA LYS A 63 -12.85 15.42 8.86
C LYS A 63 -14.15 14.76 9.31
N TYR A 64 -14.40 14.66 10.61
CA TYR A 64 -15.65 14.15 11.19
C TYR A 64 -16.88 14.87 10.64
N ASN A 65 -16.86 16.20 10.56
CA ASN A 65 -17.99 16.97 10.03
C ASN A 65 -18.18 16.80 8.52
N ASP A 66 -17.09 16.59 7.77
CA ASP A 66 -17.12 16.47 6.30
C ASP A 66 -17.63 15.11 5.83
N ILE A 67 -17.25 14.02 6.51
CA ILE A 67 -17.56 12.64 6.06
C ILE A 67 -18.45 11.84 7.02
N GLY A 68 -18.61 12.28 8.27
CA GLY A 68 -19.36 11.55 9.29
C GLY A 68 -18.54 10.49 10.04
N TYR A 69 -19.09 9.99 11.15
CA TYR A 69 -18.40 9.05 12.05
C TYR A 69 -18.02 7.73 11.36
N THR A 70 -18.97 7.10 10.67
CA THR A 70 -18.77 5.76 10.09
C THR A 70 -17.68 5.77 9.02
N GLU A 71 -17.69 6.77 8.16
CA GLU A 71 -16.70 6.99 7.11
C GLU A 71 -15.34 7.38 7.70
N LEU A 72 -15.31 8.19 8.77
CA LEU A 72 -14.08 8.52 9.48
C LEU A 72 -13.40 7.28 10.07
N VAL A 73 -14.17 6.41 10.73
CA VAL A 73 -13.67 5.14 11.27
C VAL A 73 -13.09 4.27 10.15
N GLU A 74 -13.81 4.15 9.02
CA GLU A 74 -13.34 3.37 7.87
C GLU A 74 -12.06 3.96 7.28
N GLU A 75 -12.02 5.27 7.05
CA GLU A 75 -10.88 5.94 6.41
C GLU A 75 -9.61 5.87 7.27
N ALA A 76 -9.74 6.10 8.58
CA ALA A 76 -8.59 6.00 9.50
C ALA A 76 -8.07 4.56 9.61
N ALA A 77 -8.97 3.58 9.76
CA ALA A 77 -8.58 2.16 9.82
C ALA A 77 -7.91 1.70 8.52
N TYR A 78 -8.45 2.13 7.38
CA TYR A 78 -7.89 1.84 6.06
C TYR A 78 -6.50 2.47 5.88
N THR A 79 -6.34 3.71 6.34
CA THR A 79 -5.05 4.42 6.27
C THR A 79 -3.97 3.69 7.06
N TRP A 80 -4.25 3.32 8.31
CA TRP A 80 -3.28 2.58 9.13
C TRP A 80 -3.03 1.15 8.64
N PHE A 81 -4.06 0.45 8.15
CA PHE A 81 -3.87 -0.84 7.49
C PHE A 81 -2.85 -0.75 6.36
N ASN A 82 -3.02 0.23 5.46
CA ASN A 82 -2.12 0.42 4.33
C ASN A 82 -0.72 0.81 4.78
N ARG A 83 -0.57 1.75 5.72
CA ARG A 83 0.75 2.21 6.17
C ARG A 83 1.56 1.11 6.80
N LEU A 84 0.97 0.37 7.73
CA LEU A 84 1.64 -0.75 8.38
C LEU A 84 1.97 -1.85 7.36
N THR A 85 1.06 -2.13 6.41
CA THR A 85 1.34 -3.06 5.30
C THR A 85 2.51 -2.60 4.43
N ALA A 86 2.58 -1.31 4.09
CA ALA A 86 3.65 -0.77 3.25
C ALA A 86 5.00 -0.75 3.97
N LEU A 87 5.03 -0.38 5.25
CA LEU A 87 6.23 -0.47 6.08
C LEU A 87 6.73 -1.92 6.14
N ALA A 88 5.82 -2.87 6.38
CA ALA A 88 6.18 -4.29 6.42
C ALA A 88 6.73 -4.78 5.09
N TYR A 89 6.07 -4.39 3.99
CA TYR A 89 6.51 -4.73 2.64
C TYR A 89 7.89 -4.13 2.32
N MET A 90 8.15 -2.88 2.73
CA MET A 90 9.45 -2.25 2.54
C MET A 90 10.54 -2.93 3.35
N GLU A 91 10.28 -3.25 4.61
CA GLU A 91 11.24 -3.91 5.50
C GLU A 91 11.63 -5.31 5.01
N ILE A 92 10.66 -6.15 4.63
CA ILE A 92 10.97 -7.53 4.21
C ILE A 92 11.65 -7.61 2.83
N ASN A 93 11.54 -6.55 2.01
CA ASN A 93 12.24 -6.45 0.72
C ASN A 93 13.52 -5.60 0.82
N ASP A 94 13.98 -5.28 2.03
CA ASP A 94 15.20 -4.49 2.30
C ASP A 94 15.19 -3.10 1.63
N TYR A 95 14.02 -2.47 1.53
CA TYR A 95 13.87 -1.08 1.07
C TYR A 95 13.99 -0.04 2.20
N SER A 96 14.03 -0.51 3.45
CA SER A 96 14.20 0.30 4.65
C SER A 96 15.02 -0.49 5.66
N ASP A 97 16.08 0.11 6.19
CA ASP A 97 16.88 -0.47 7.27
C ASP A 97 16.18 -0.34 8.64
N ASP A 98 15.29 0.65 8.78
CA ASP A 98 14.46 0.84 9.96
C ASP A 98 13.37 -0.23 10.04
N ARG A 99 13.44 -1.09 11.06
CA ARG A 99 12.50 -2.19 11.30
C ARG A 99 11.40 -1.79 12.27
N LEU A 100 10.40 -1.06 11.76
CA LEU A 100 9.19 -0.68 12.50
C LEU A 100 8.20 -1.81 12.64
N ILE A 101 8.19 -2.76 11.71
CA ILE A 101 7.28 -3.88 11.72
C ILE A 101 7.99 -5.11 12.23
N TYR A 102 9.17 -5.49 11.77
CA TYR A 102 9.79 -6.79 12.09
C TYR A 102 10.71 -6.77 13.31
N SER A 103 10.93 -7.95 13.91
CA SER A 103 12.07 -8.20 14.79
C SER A 103 13.03 -9.23 14.20
N THR A 104 14.33 -9.02 14.38
CA THR A 104 15.39 -10.02 14.10
C THR A 104 15.57 -11.01 15.24
N THR A 105 14.92 -10.77 16.39
CA THR A 105 14.90 -11.66 17.54
C THR A 105 13.53 -12.33 17.67
N SER A 106 13.37 -13.23 18.64
CA SER A 106 12.07 -13.85 18.94
C SER A 106 11.14 -12.95 19.75
N LYS A 107 11.40 -11.64 19.82
CA LYS A 107 10.57 -10.66 20.54
C LYS A 107 9.37 -10.25 19.70
N ILE A 108 8.33 -9.77 20.37
CA ILE A 108 7.14 -9.23 19.72
C ILE A 108 7.44 -7.80 19.26
N GLU A 109 8.13 -7.03 20.10
CA GLU A 109 8.51 -5.66 19.81
C GLU A 109 9.38 -5.57 18.55
N PRO A 110 9.08 -4.67 17.61
CA PRO A 110 9.94 -4.42 16.46
C PRO A 110 11.32 -3.91 16.87
N ASP A 111 12.34 -4.17 16.05
CA ASP A 111 13.72 -3.84 16.41
C ASP A 111 13.94 -2.33 16.62
N ILE A 112 13.13 -1.48 15.96
CA ILE A 112 13.15 -0.02 16.17
C ILE A 112 13.08 0.37 17.66
N MET A 113 12.38 -0.40 18.48
CA MET A 113 12.23 -0.11 19.91
C MET A 113 13.57 -0.16 20.66
N ASP A 114 14.49 -0.97 20.16
CA ASP A 114 15.83 -1.13 20.70
C ASP A 114 16.84 -0.20 20.00
N ASN A 115 16.76 -0.04 18.67
CA ASN A 115 17.77 0.68 17.87
C ASN A 115 17.32 2.03 17.30
N TYR A 116 16.20 2.62 17.75
CA TYR A 116 15.71 3.92 17.24
C TYR A 116 16.75 5.06 17.23
N MET A 117 17.81 4.99 18.05
CA MET A 117 18.88 6.00 18.05
C MET A 117 19.72 5.98 16.77
N GLU A 118 19.71 4.87 16.03
CA GLU A 118 20.43 4.67 14.77
C GLU A 118 19.62 5.10 13.55
N ALA A 119 18.31 5.37 13.72
CA ALA A 119 17.42 5.71 12.63
C ALA A 119 17.64 7.16 12.14
N ASP A 120 17.68 7.36 10.83
CA ASP A 120 17.92 8.67 10.21
C ASP A 120 16.89 9.72 10.67
N PHE A 121 15.61 9.35 10.77
CA PHE A 121 14.57 10.27 11.25
C PHE A 121 14.80 10.70 12.70
N PHE A 122 15.43 9.87 13.54
CA PHE A 122 15.68 10.19 14.93
C PHE A 122 16.73 11.30 15.04
N GLU A 123 17.77 11.30 14.20
CA GLU A 123 18.79 12.35 14.19
C GLU A 123 18.19 13.73 13.94
N GLU A 124 17.21 13.82 13.02
CA GLU A 124 16.52 15.08 12.65
C GLU A 124 15.57 15.62 13.73
N LEU A 125 15.23 14.83 14.76
CA LEU A 125 14.29 15.26 15.80
C LEU A 125 14.84 16.36 16.72
N SER A 126 13.92 17.21 17.20
CA SER A 126 14.22 18.17 18.27
C SER A 126 14.65 17.48 19.56
N GLN A 127 15.48 18.15 20.37
CA GLN A 127 15.96 17.60 21.64
C GLN A 127 14.82 17.24 22.60
N ASP A 128 13.75 18.05 22.63
CA ASP A 128 12.59 17.78 23.49
C ASP A 128 11.88 16.47 23.07
N ARG A 129 11.75 16.23 21.76
CA ARG A 129 11.15 15.00 21.23
C ARG A 129 12.04 13.78 21.52
N LYS A 130 13.36 13.90 21.38
CA LYS A 130 14.32 12.86 21.76
C LYS A 130 14.22 12.50 23.24
N ASN A 131 14.23 13.51 24.11
CA ASN A 131 14.08 13.33 25.56
C ASN A 131 12.76 12.62 25.89
N MET A 132 11.66 13.01 25.24
CA MET A 132 10.36 12.37 25.43
C MET A 132 10.38 10.88 25.05
N ILE A 133 11.02 10.50 23.94
CA ILE A 133 11.18 9.10 23.55
C ILE A 133 12.01 8.32 24.59
N HIS A 134 13.10 8.92 25.10
CA HIS A 134 13.91 8.31 26.16
C HIS A 134 13.11 8.13 27.46
N ASP A 135 12.36 9.14 27.89
CA ASP A 135 11.52 9.07 29.09
C ASP A 135 10.43 7.98 28.96
N LEU A 136 9.82 7.84 27.78
CA LEU A 136 8.84 6.78 27.50
C LEU A 136 9.49 5.39 27.57
N LYS A 137 10.72 5.24 27.06
CA LYS A 137 11.48 3.99 27.18
C LYS A 137 11.78 3.65 28.65
N ASP A 138 12.29 4.62 29.41
CA ASP A 138 12.66 4.42 30.81
C ASP A 138 11.44 4.13 31.70
N THR A 139 10.31 4.77 31.42
CA THR A 139 9.03 4.55 32.12
C THR A 139 8.23 3.34 31.59
N HIS A 140 8.78 2.58 30.64
CA HIS A 140 8.18 1.38 30.04
C HIS A 140 6.80 1.65 29.39
N LYS A 141 6.60 2.84 28.83
CA LYS A 141 5.41 3.22 28.06
C LYS A 141 5.60 2.87 26.58
N LEU A 142 5.73 1.58 26.30
CA LEU A 142 6.20 1.08 25.00
C LEU A 142 5.24 1.39 23.84
N GLU A 143 3.92 1.30 24.04
CA GLU A 143 2.94 1.62 22.99
C GLU A 143 2.96 3.11 22.59
N GLU A 144 3.09 4.01 23.57
CA GLU A 144 3.24 5.46 23.32
C GLU A 144 4.56 5.75 22.59
N MET A 145 5.66 5.11 23.02
CA MET A 145 6.95 5.23 22.34
C MET A 145 6.87 4.73 20.90
N TYR A 146 6.26 3.56 20.68
CA TYR A 146 6.15 2.95 19.35
C TYR A 146 5.32 3.81 18.40
N SER A 147 4.20 4.39 18.86
CA SER A 147 3.39 5.26 18.01
C SER A 147 4.20 6.44 17.48
N ILE A 148 4.99 7.08 18.35
CA ILE A 148 5.87 8.20 17.97
C ILE A 148 6.91 7.75 16.94
N LEU A 149 7.57 6.62 17.13
CA LEU A 149 8.59 6.13 16.18
C LEU A 149 7.99 5.88 14.80
N VAL A 150 6.80 5.29 14.72
CA VAL A 150 6.09 5.08 13.45
C VAL A 150 5.65 6.41 12.82
N GLU A 151 5.15 7.36 13.62
CA GLU A 151 4.76 8.70 13.16
C GLU A 151 5.93 9.44 12.52
N GLU A 152 7.09 9.49 13.20
CA GLU A 152 8.27 10.21 12.70
C GLU A 152 8.79 9.56 11.41
N LYS A 153 8.78 8.22 11.31
CA LYS A 153 9.13 7.56 10.04
C LYS A 153 8.13 7.86 8.93
N CYS A 154 6.83 7.93 9.23
CA CYS A 154 5.83 8.34 8.25
C CYS A 154 6.10 9.77 7.74
N HIS A 155 6.50 10.70 8.61
CA HIS A 155 6.84 12.07 8.20
C HIS A 155 8.10 12.12 7.34
N GLU A 156 9.08 11.27 7.62
CA GLU A 156 10.26 11.11 6.77
C GLU A 156 9.87 10.59 5.37
N LEU A 157 9.10 9.49 5.32
CA LEU A 157 8.66 8.86 4.09
C LEU A 157 7.69 9.74 3.28
N PHE A 158 6.98 10.68 3.91
CA PHE A 158 6.15 11.67 3.22
C PHE A 158 6.95 12.51 2.23
N LYS A 159 8.24 12.78 2.50
CA LYS A 159 9.12 13.54 1.60
C LYS A 159 9.25 12.88 0.21
N ILE A 160 9.15 11.55 0.15
CA ILE A 160 9.31 10.75 -1.07
C ILE A 160 8.01 10.10 -1.57
N MET A 161 7.07 9.80 -0.67
CA MET A 161 5.80 9.11 -0.96
C MET A 161 4.60 9.85 -0.32
N PRO A 162 4.33 11.11 -0.73
CA PRO A 162 3.28 11.94 -0.13
C PRO A 162 1.85 11.46 -0.42
N PHE A 163 1.69 10.47 -1.29
CA PHE A 163 0.41 9.84 -1.59
C PHE A 163 0.04 8.73 -0.59
N MET A 164 1.02 8.23 0.17
CA MET A 164 0.89 7.08 1.08
C MET A 164 1.02 7.51 2.55
N PHE A 165 2.05 8.31 2.81
CA PHE A 165 2.35 8.84 4.12
C PHE A 165 1.86 10.28 4.25
N GLU A 166 1.92 10.83 5.44
CA GLU A 166 1.34 12.14 5.78
C GLU A 166 2.38 13.10 6.30
N LYS A 167 2.08 14.38 6.18
CA LYS A 167 2.81 15.45 6.85
C LYS A 167 2.46 15.49 8.34
N THR A 168 3.31 16.14 9.12
CA THR A 168 3.10 16.39 10.55
C THR A 168 1.75 17.06 10.87
N SER A 169 1.16 16.67 12.01
CA SER A 169 -0.10 17.21 12.55
C SER A 169 -1.36 16.78 11.79
N ASP A 170 -1.34 15.61 11.18
CA ASP A 170 -2.54 15.00 10.61
C ASP A 170 -3.45 14.38 11.69
N TYR A 171 -4.74 14.25 11.40
CA TYR A 171 -5.69 13.65 12.33
C TYR A 171 -5.46 12.16 12.55
N THR A 172 -4.86 11.46 11.58
CA THR A 172 -4.67 10.01 11.68
C THR A 172 -3.69 9.63 12.79
N GLU A 173 -2.76 10.53 13.15
CA GLU A 173 -1.83 10.38 14.29
C GLU A 173 -2.59 10.21 15.62
N LEU A 174 -3.68 10.98 15.82
CA LEU A 174 -4.56 10.82 17.00
C LEU A 174 -5.30 9.47 17.02
N LEU A 175 -5.46 8.88 15.84
CA LEU A 175 -6.16 7.61 15.63
C LEU A 175 -5.17 6.46 15.40
N PHE A 176 -3.91 6.60 15.82
CA PHE A 176 -2.92 5.53 15.79
C PHE A 176 -3.46 4.28 16.51
N PRO A 177 -3.40 3.08 15.90
CA PRO A 177 -3.98 1.88 16.49
C PRO A 177 -3.28 1.48 17.80
N SER A 178 -4.05 1.13 18.82
CA SER A 178 -3.53 0.57 20.07
C SER A 178 -3.35 -0.95 20.02
N GLY A 179 -2.46 -1.48 20.85
CA GLY A 179 -2.31 -2.92 21.06
C GLY A 179 -1.48 -3.59 19.98
N LEU A 180 -0.64 -2.82 19.29
CA LEU A 180 0.20 -3.31 18.19
C LEU A 180 1.39 -4.14 18.70
N LEU A 181 1.72 -4.06 19.99
CA LEU A 181 2.82 -4.81 20.61
C LEU A 181 2.35 -6.05 21.40
N LEU A 182 1.08 -6.44 21.27
CA LEU A 182 0.53 -7.65 21.90
C LEU A 182 0.87 -8.92 21.09
N GLU A 183 0.85 -10.10 21.75
CA GLU A 183 1.15 -11.41 21.15
C GLU A 183 0.25 -11.76 19.94
N ASP A 184 -1.02 -11.39 19.97
CA ASP A 184 -2.00 -11.67 18.92
C ASP A 184 -2.38 -10.44 18.08
N SER A 185 -1.52 -9.40 18.16
CA SER A 185 -1.72 -8.09 17.53
C SER A 185 -1.78 -8.13 16.01
N PHE A 186 -2.23 -7.01 15.44
CA PHE A 186 -2.20 -6.80 14.00
C PHE A 186 -0.79 -6.97 13.41
N LEU A 187 0.26 -6.50 14.09
CA LEU A 187 1.63 -6.60 13.58
C LEU A 187 2.10 -8.05 13.49
N VAL A 188 1.86 -8.86 14.52
CA VAL A 188 2.28 -10.27 14.54
C VAL A 188 1.65 -11.02 13.37
N ARG A 189 0.33 -10.90 13.19
CA ARG A 189 -0.37 -11.58 12.10
C ARG A 189 0.00 -11.03 10.72
N LEU A 190 0.28 -9.73 10.62
CA LEU A 190 0.77 -9.13 9.38
C LEU A 190 2.11 -9.75 8.98
N ARG A 191 3.06 -9.87 9.92
CA ARG A 191 4.37 -10.49 9.66
C ARG A 191 4.21 -11.91 9.13
N GLU A 192 3.41 -12.73 9.81
CA GLU A 192 3.15 -14.14 9.43
C GLU A 192 2.64 -14.26 7.99
N GLU A 193 1.61 -13.49 7.62
CA GLU A 193 1.02 -13.55 6.29
C GLU A 193 1.97 -13.07 5.18
N ILE A 194 2.81 -12.08 5.50
CA ILE A 194 3.82 -11.55 4.57
C ILE A 194 4.96 -12.54 4.41
N GLU A 195 5.44 -13.15 5.49
CA GLU A 195 6.48 -14.19 5.48
C GLU A 195 6.04 -15.43 4.70
N GLU A 196 4.79 -15.88 4.86
CA GLU A 196 4.18 -16.96 4.06
C GLU A 196 4.03 -16.60 2.56
N SER A 197 4.19 -15.32 2.24
CA SER A 197 4.09 -14.79 0.89
C SER A 197 5.45 -14.58 0.22
N VAL A 198 6.56 -14.81 0.92
CA VAL A 198 7.91 -14.75 0.34
C VAL A 198 8.05 -15.80 -0.77
N GLU A 199 8.52 -15.35 -1.93
CA GLU A 199 8.83 -16.17 -3.08
C GLU A 199 10.34 -16.11 -3.35
N GLU A 200 10.93 -17.23 -3.78
CA GLU A 200 12.33 -17.29 -4.19
C GLU A 200 12.39 -17.29 -5.72
N LYS A 201 13.03 -16.27 -6.30
CA LYS A 201 13.25 -16.14 -7.74
C LYS A 201 14.68 -15.69 -7.97
N ASP A 202 15.40 -16.40 -8.85
CA ASP A 202 16.79 -16.08 -9.23
C ASP A 202 17.77 -16.00 -8.04
N GLY A 203 17.51 -16.77 -6.98
CA GLY A 203 18.32 -16.80 -5.75
C GLY A 203 18.02 -15.68 -4.75
N GLU A 204 17.04 -14.82 -5.04
CA GLU A 204 16.58 -13.77 -4.14
C GLU A 204 15.22 -14.12 -3.56
N LYS A 205 15.07 -13.90 -2.24
CA LYS A 205 13.80 -14.04 -1.53
C LYS A 205 13.15 -12.68 -1.42
N ARG A 206 11.97 -12.54 -2.02
CA ARG A 206 11.23 -11.27 -2.01
C ARG A 206 9.74 -11.53 -1.88
N VAL A 207 9.03 -10.53 -1.40
CA VAL A 207 7.58 -10.55 -1.36
C VAL A 207 7.06 -9.93 -2.66
N PRO A 208 6.20 -10.63 -3.42
CA PRO A 208 5.68 -10.12 -4.68
C PRO A 208 4.81 -8.89 -4.46
N VAL A 209 4.91 -7.90 -5.36
CA VAL A 209 4.12 -6.65 -5.30
C VAL A 209 2.60 -6.91 -5.30
N GLU A 210 2.17 -8.04 -5.89
CA GLU A 210 0.77 -8.45 -5.91
C GLU A 210 0.18 -8.66 -4.50
N LEU A 211 1.00 -8.94 -3.48
CA LEU A 211 0.55 -9.06 -2.09
C LEU A 211 -0.27 -7.85 -1.67
N ILE A 212 0.24 -6.63 -1.91
CA ILE A 212 -0.43 -5.37 -1.56
C ILE A 212 -1.79 -5.29 -2.27
N GLY A 213 -1.83 -5.70 -3.55
CA GLY A 213 -3.05 -5.79 -4.33
C GLY A 213 -4.09 -6.74 -3.72
N TRP A 214 -3.66 -7.91 -3.24
CA TRP A 214 -4.56 -8.88 -2.59
C TRP A 214 -5.05 -8.41 -1.23
N LEU A 215 -4.16 -7.87 -0.39
CA LEU A 215 -4.54 -7.30 0.91
C LEU A 215 -5.58 -6.20 0.73
N TYR A 216 -5.36 -5.28 -0.22
CA TYR A 216 -6.31 -4.23 -0.56
C TYR A 216 -7.64 -4.78 -1.07
N GLN A 217 -7.62 -5.80 -1.94
CA GLN A 217 -8.82 -6.45 -2.45
C GLN A 217 -9.63 -7.09 -1.30
N PHE A 218 -8.95 -7.80 -0.42
CA PHE A 218 -9.58 -8.56 0.64
C PHE A 218 -10.09 -7.68 1.78
N TYR A 219 -9.37 -6.60 2.11
CA TYR A 219 -9.83 -5.57 3.03
C TYR A 219 -11.24 -5.07 2.65
N ASN A 220 -11.45 -4.79 1.36
CA ASN A 220 -12.72 -4.25 0.85
C ASN A 220 -13.80 -5.31 0.58
N SER A 221 -13.53 -6.60 0.82
CA SER A 221 -14.41 -7.67 0.36
C SER A 221 -15.78 -7.68 1.06
N GLU A 222 -15.84 -7.45 2.37
CA GLU A 222 -17.13 -7.38 3.10
C GLU A 222 -17.99 -6.20 2.63
N LYS A 223 -17.39 -5.02 2.46
CA LYS A 223 -18.10 -3.83 1.99
C LYS A 223 -18.59 -4.00 0.55
N LYS A 224 -17.79 -4.66 -0.29
CA LYS A 224 -18.21 -5.05 -1.63
C LYS A 224 -19.44 -5.97 -1.57
N ASP A 225 -19.37 -7.05 -0.79
CA ASP A 225 -20.49 -7.99 -0.66
C ASP A 225 -21.77 -7.29 -0.16
N GLU A 226 -21.66 -6.40 0.84
CA GLU A 226 -22.77 -5.57 1.33
C GLU A 226 -23.42 -4.73 0.22
N VAL A 227 -22.61 -4.04 -0.60
CA VAL A 227 -23.09 -3.22 -1.70
C VAL A 227 -23.77 -4.06 -2.78
N PHE A 228 -23.20 -5.22 -3.12
CA PHE A 228 -23.79 -6.14 -4.09
C PHE A 228 -25.10 -6.77 -3.58
N GLU A 229 -25.21 -7.06 -2.28
CA GLU A 229 -26.48 -7.48 -1.67
C GLU A 229 -27.53 -6.36 -1.67
N GLY A 230 -27.10 -5.11 -1.43
CA GLY A 230 -27.94 -3.93 -1.54
C GLY A 230 -28.51 -3.76 -2.95
N LEU A 231 -27.68 -3.96 -3.98
CA LEU A 231 -28.08 -3.93 -5.39
C LEU A 231 -29.12 -5.01 -5.71
N LYS A 232 -28.94 -6.24 -5.22
CA LYS A 232 -29.95 -7.32 -5.37
C LYS A 232 -31.29 -6.95 -4.74
N LYS A 233 -31.29 -6.05 -3.75
CA LYS A 233 -32.47 -5.49 -3.07
C LYS A 233 -32.94 -4.16 -3.69
N ASN A 234 -32.48 -3.80 -4.89
CA ASN A 234 -32.78 -2.55 -5.59
C ASN A 234 -32.41 -1.26 -4.83
N LYS A 235 -31.45 -1.32 -3.90
CA LYS A 235 -30.89 -0.11 -3.29
C LYS A 235 -29.99 0.59 -4.30
N LYS A 236 -30.13 1.91 -4.46
CA LYS A 236 -29.24 2.71 -5.30
C LYS A 236 -27.84 2.75 -4.67
N ILE A 237 -26.80 2.71 -5.52
CA ILE A 237 -25.42 2.91 -5.08
C ILE A 237 -25.25 4.37 -4.68
N THR A 238 -24.88 4.62 -3.43
CA THR A 238 -24.53 5.95 -2.94
C THR A 238 -23.10 6.31 -3.33
N LYS A 239 -22.72 7.59 -3.24
CA LYS A 239 -21.39 8.09 -3.66
C LYS A 239 -20.26 7.34 -2.93
N GLU A 240 -20.45 7.04 -1.66
CA GLU A 240 -19.51 6.38 -0.75
C GLU A 240 -19.31 4.90 -1.10
N ASN A 241 -20.28 4.30 -1.81
CA ASN A 241 -20.31 2.89 -2.19
C ASN A 241 -19.89 2.64 -3.64
N ILE A 242 -19.67 3.69 -4.44
CA ILE A 242 -19.17 3.57 -5.81
C ILE A 242 -17.85 2.79 -5.85
N PRO A 243 -16.81 3.10 -5.03
CA PRO A 243 -15.53 2.39 -5.10
C PRO A 243 -15.69 0.88 -4.90
N ALA A 244 -16.46 0.46 -3.90
CA ALA A 244 -16.71 -0.95 -3.62
C ALA A 244 -17.44 -1.68 -4.77
N ALA A 245 -18.33 -0.97 -5.49
CA ALA A 245 -19.07 -1.53 -6.62
C ALA A 245 -18.23 -1.64 -7.91
N THR A 246 -17.32 -0.69 -8.16
CA THR A 246 -16.60 -0.57 -9.43
C THR A 246 -15.18 -1.14 -9.40
N GLN A 247 -14.65 -1.48 -8.22
CA GLN A 247 -13.31 -2.01 -8.07
C GLN A 247 -13.23 -3.48 -8.52
N LEU A 248 -12.53 -3.69 -9.64
CA LEU A 248 -12.28 -4.99 -10.26
C LEU A 248 -10.78 -5.21 -10.37
N PHE A 249 -10.31 -6.37 -9.94
CA PHE A 249 -8.90 -6.75 -10.01
C PHE A 249 -8.68 -7.66 -11.21
N THR A 250 -7.70 -7.31 -12.04
CA THR A 250 -7.35 -8.08 -13.25
C THR A 250 -6.47 -9.28 -12.86
N PRO A 251 -6.91 -10.53 -13.10
CA PRO A 251 -6.08 -11.71 -12.84
C PRO A 251 -4.75 -11.66 -13.59
N LYS A 252 -3.67 -12.17 -12.96
CA LYS A 252 -2.30 -12.16 -13.52
C LYS A 252 -2.21 -12.73 -14.94
N TRP A 253 -2.96 -13.78 -15.26
CA TRP A 253 -2.95 -14.34 -16.61
C TRP A 253 -3.54 -13.39 -17.67
N ILE A 254 -4.56 -12.58 -17.32
CA ILE A 254 -5.13 -11.58 -18.22
C ILE A 254 -4.14 -10.44 -18.44
N VAL A 255 -3.49 -9.98 -17.37
CA VAL A 255 -2.42 -8.97 -17.45
C VAL A 255 -1.33 -9.43 -18.41
N LYS A 256 -0.80 -10.64 -18.19
CA LYS A 256 0.21 -11.24 -19.05
C LYS A 256 -0.25 -11.39 -20.49
N TYR A 257 -1.42 -11.97 -20.69
CA TYR A 257 -2.02 -12.12 -22.02
C TYR A 257 -2.11 -10.78 -22.76
N MET A 258 -2.61 -9.73 -22.11
CA MET A 258 -2.77 -8.42 -22.74
C MET A 258 -1.42 -7.77 -23.07
N ALA A 259 -0.47 -7.76 -22.14
CA ALA A 259 0.84 -7.15 -22.34
C ALA A 259 1.69 -7.91 -23.37
N GLU A 260 1.77 -9.24 -23.28
CA GLU A 260 2.53 -10.07 -24.23
C GLU A 260 1.96 -9.91 -25.65
N ASN A 261 0.63 -9.87 -25.83
CA ASN A 261 0.01 -9.70 -27.16
C ASN A 261 -0.12 -8.24 -27.64
N SER A 262 0.32 -7.25 -26.86
CA SER A 262 0.36 -5.84 -27.26
C SER A 262 1.81 -5.35 -27.38
N LEU A 263 2.45 -5.07 -26.24
CA LEU A 263 3.85 -4.67 -26.18
C LEU A 263 4.77 -5.76 -26.75
N GLY A 264 4.50 -7.03 -26.46
CA GLY A 264 5.36 -8.13 -26.93
C GLY A 264 5.25 -8.31 -28.43
N LYS A 265 4.03 -8.17 -28.98
CA LYS A 265 3.80 -8.13 -30.42
C LYS A 265 4.58 -6.98 -31.09
N LEU A 266 4.50 -5.77 -30.52
CA LEU A 266 5.26 -4.62 -31.01
C LEU A 266 6.76 -4.89 -31.01
N ALA A 267 7.29 -5.50 -29.95
CA ALA A 267 8.69 -5.85 -29.83
C ALA A 267 9.16 -6.88 -30.87
N VAL A 268 8.36 -7.92 -31.11
CA VAL A 268 8.63 -8.93 -32.15
C VAL A 268 8.61 -8.33 -33.55
N GLU A 269 7.64 -7.45 -33.84
CA GLU A 269 7.46 -6.89 -35.18
C GLU A 269 8.45 -5.76 -35.48
N SER A 270 8.88 -4.99 -34.48
CA SER A 270 9.57 -3.71 -34.70
C SER A 270 10.95 -3.55 -34.04
N LEU A 271 11.27 -4.32 -32.99
CA LEU A 271 12.50 -4.11 -32.20
C LEU A 271 13.60 -5.15 -32.45
N GLY A 272 13.27 -6.28 -33.09
CA GLY A 272 14.26 -7.31 -33.40
C GLY A 272 14.78 -8.07 -32.18
N ILE A 273 13.89 -8.32 -31.20
CA ILE A 273 14.20 -9.10 -30.01
C ILE A 273 14.61 -10.55 -30.35
N SER A 274 15.31 -11.21 -29.43
CA SER A 274 15.71 -12.60 -29.57
C SER A 274 14.53 -13.57 -29.47
N GLU A 275 14.61 -14.70 -30.18
CA GLU A 275 13.64 -15.80 -30.02
C GLU A 275 13.68 -16.40 -28.60
N LYS A 276 14.80 -16.23 -27.87
CA LYS A 276 14.89 -16.65 -26.47
C LYS A 276 13.91 -15.85 -25.61
N LEU A 277 13.97 -14.52 -25.65
CA LEU A 277 13.05 -13.67 -24.87
C LEU A 277 11.59 -13.95 -25.24
N LYS A 278 11.28 -14.04 -26.54
CA LYS A 278 9.94 -14.37 -27.02
C LYS A 278 9.43 -15.71 -26.48
N SER A 279 10.29 -16.72 -26.30
CA SER A 279 9.89 -18.03 -25.77
C SER A 279 9.46 -18.02 -24.30
N GLU A 280 9.78 -16.96 -23.56
CA GLU A 280 9.40 -16.79 -22.16
C GLU A 280 7.96 -16.27 -22.00
N TRP A 281 7.37 -15.75 -23.08
CA TRP A 281 6.00 -15.20 -23.12
C TRP A 281 4.96 -16.30 -23.37
N LYS A 282 4.49 -16.91 -22.28
CA LYS A 282 3.58 -18.07 -22.29
C LYS A 282 2.23 -17.84 -22.98
N TYR A 283 1.75 -16.60 -23.01
CA TYR A 283 0.45 -16.20 -23.52
C TYR A 283 0.52 -15.49 -24.88
N TYR A 284 1.72 -15.26 -25.41
CA TYR A 284 1.93 -14.69 -26.75
C TYR A 284 1.33 -15.59 -27.83
N ILE A 285 0.48 -15.01 -28.69
CA ILE A 285 -0.12 -15.71 -29.82
C ILE A 285 0.68 -15.40 -31.08
N THR A 286 1.18 -16.44 -31.74
CA THR A 286 1.87 -16.25 -33.02
C THR A 286 0.83 -15.94 -34.10
N PRO A 287 1.01 -14.91 -34.96
CA PRO A 287 0.01 -14.51 -35.95
C PRO A 287 -0.51 -15.64 -36.89
N THR A 288 0.27 -16.71 -37.09
CA THR A 288 -0.14 -17.90 -37.85
C THR A 288 -1.25 -18.73 -37.17
N GLU A 289 -1.55 -18.50 -35.90
CA GLU A 289 -2.55 -19.23 -35.10
C GLU A 289 -3.93 -18.56 -35.11
N LEU A 290 -4.05 -17.36 -35.69
CA LEU A 290 -5.33 -16.64 -35.80
C LEU A 290 -6.03 -16.96 -37.14
N PRO A 291 -7.36 -17.17 -37.16
CA PRO A 291 -8.12 -17.20 -38.40
C PRO A 291 -7.92 -15.87 -39.15
N LEU A 292 -7.41 -15.93 -40.37
CA LEU A 292 -7.19 -14.77 -41.22
C LEU A 292 -8.52 -14.01 -41.41
N THR A 293 -8.69 -12.89 -40.70
CA THR A 293 -9.76 -11.94 -41.01
C THR A 293 -9.22 -10.96 -42.06
N PRO A 294 -10.05 -10.45 -42.98
CA PRO A 294 -9.57 -9.56 -44.05
C PRO A 294 -8.88 -8.27 -43.56
N SER A 295 -9.01 -7.91 -42.28
CA SER A 295 -8.32 -6.75 -41.69
C SER A 295 -6.88 -7.00 -41.28
N SER A 296 -6.46 -8.27 -41.11
CA SER A 296 -5.08 -8.60 -40.70
C SER A 296 -4.08 -8.67 -41.87
N ALA A 297 -4.57 -8.65 -43.11
CA ALA A 297 -3.73 -8.66 -44.32
C ALA A 297 -3.28 -7.27 -44.81
N GLN A 298 -3.80 -6.19 -44.22
CA GLN A 298 -3.51 -4.81 -44.65
C GLN A 298 -2.86 -3.94 -43.56
N ALA A 299 -2.64 -4.47 -42.36
CA ALA A 299 -1.88 -3.79 -41.31
C ALA A 299 -0.38 -4.09 -41.36
N GLY A 300 0.13 -4.60 -42.49
CA GLY A 300 1.56 -4.59 -42.82
C GLY A 300 2.04 -3.20 -43.24
N GLY A 301 1.57 -2.17 -42.52
CA GLY A 301 2.14 -0.84 -42.62
C GLY A 301 3.54 -0.92 -42.06
N GLU A 302 4.50 -0.36 -42.79
CA GLU A 302 5.86 -0.12 -42.34
C GLU A 302 5.79 0.55 -40.95
N TYR A 303 5.89 -0.24 -39.87
CA TYR A 303 6.39 0.29 -38.62
C TYR A 303 7.85 0.60 -38.92
N ASP A 304 8.11 1.81 -39.43
CA ASP A 304 9.44 2.40 -39.43
C ASP A 304 10.07 2.07 -38.09
N LYS A 305 11.22 1.38 -38.10
CA LYS A 305 11.90 0.83 -36.91
C LYS A 305 11.69 1.71 -35.69
N ILE A 306 10.71 1.35 -34.86
CA ILE A 306 10.37 2.09 -33.65
C ILE A 306 11.54 1.91 -32.70
N LYS A 307 11.95 2.97 -32.02
CA LYS A 307 12.96 2.85 -30.96
C LYS A 307 12.25 2.44 -29.68
N ILE A 308 12.88 1.59 -28.88
CA ILE A 308 12.32 1.15 -27.60
C ILE A 308 12.06 2.33 -26.65
N GLU A 309 12.85 3.40 -26.77
CA GLU A 309 12.73 4.65 -26.02
C GLU A 309 11.48 5.48 -26.39
N ASP A 310 10.92 5.27 -27.58
CA ASP A 310 9.73 5.97 -28.07
C ASP A 310 8.43 5.29 -27.57
N ILE A 311 8.52 4.08 -26.99
CA ILE A 311 7.37 3.34 -26.48
C ILE A 311 6.88 3.96 -25.17
N LYS A 312 5.60 4.33 -25.13
CA LYS A 312 4.91 4.83 -23.93
C LYS A 312 3.72 3.95 -23.59
N ILE A 313 3.58 3.62 -22.31
CA ILE A 313 2.47 2.82 -21.77
C ILE A 313 1.52 3.73 -21.00
N LEU A 314 0.21 3.55 -21.20
CA LEU A 314 -0.83 4.30 -20.49
C LEU A 314 -1.90 3.34 -19.99
N ASP A 315 -2.14 3.35 -18.68
CA ASP A 315 -3.31 2.72 -18.06
C ASP A 315 -4.08 3.78 -17.26
N PRO A 316 -5.18 4.34 -17.82
CA PRO A 316 -5.94 5.42 -17.19
C PRO A 316 -6.81 4.94 -16.01
N ALA A 317 -6.85 3.64 -15.73
CA ALA A 317 -7.61 3.04 -14.64
C ALA A 317 -6.78 1.98 -13.91
N MET A 318 -5.48 2.28 -13.74
CA MET A 318 -4.46 1.33 -13.28
C MET A 318 -4.73 0.64 -11.95
N GLY A 319 -5.57 1.22 -11.08
CA GLY A 319 -5.85 0.68 -9.76
C GLY A 319 -4.55 0.41 -9.00
N SER A 320 -4.32 -0.86 -8.64
CA SER A 320 -3.10 -1.35 -7.99
C SER A 320 -1.87 -1.47 -8.92
N GLY A 321 -1.97 -1.00 -10.16
CA GLY A 321 -0.82 -0.88 -11.07
C GLY A 321 -0.35 -2.19 -11.71
N HIS A 322 -1.06 -3.31 -11.55
CA HIS A 322 -0.62 -4.63 -12.04
C HIS A 322 -0.25 -4.66 -13.54
N MET A 323 -0.98 -3.90 -14.37
CA MET A 323 -0.66 -3.77 -15.80
C MET A 323 0.65 -3.03 -16.01
N LEU A 324 0.87 -1.94 -15.26
CA LEU A 324 2.06 -1.10 -15.38
C LEU A 324 3.30 -1.82 -14.81
N THR A 325 3.17 -2.53 -13.70
CA THR A 325 4.28 -3.30 -13.12
C THR A 325 4.71 -4.42 -14.05
N TYR A 326 3.77 -5.19 -14.61
CA TYR A 326 4.13 -6.23 -15.57
C TYR A 326 4.66 -5.65 -16.90
N SER A 327 4.13 -4.50 -17.35
CA SER A 327 4.67 -3.82 -18.54
C SER A 327 6.09 -3.30 -18.29
N PHE A 328 6.40 -2.85 -17.08
CA PHE A 328 7.74 -2.45 -16.68
C PHE A 328 8.70 -3.63 -16.75
N ASP A 329 8.34 -4.78 -16.15
CA ASP A 329 9.16 -6.00 -16.21
C ASP A 329 9.42 -6.40 -17.67
N MET A 330 8.37 -6.40 -18.50
CA MET A 330 8.49 -6.79 -19.90
C MET A 330 9.34 -5.80 -20.70
N LEU A 331 9.21 -4.49 -20.46
CA LEU A 331 10.09 -3.48 -21.06
C LEU A 331 11.53 -3.71 -20.61
N TYR A 332 11.77 -3.94 -19.33
CA TYR A 332 13.09 -4.20 -18.78
C TYR A 332 13.76 -5.39 -19.49
N ASP A 333 13.05 -6.52 -19.62
CA ASP A 333 13.53 -7.70 -20.31
C ASP A 333 13.84 -7.41 -21.80
N ILE A 334 13.00 -6.61 -22.47
CA ILE A 334 13.22 -6.16 -23.85
C ILE A 334 14.48 -5.28 -23.95
N TYR A 335 14.67 -4.32 -23.04
CA TYR A 335 15.85 -3.45 -23.03
C TYR A 335 17.14 -4.26 -22.84
N GLU A 336 17.17 -5.20 -21.89
CA GLU A 336 18.34 -6.06 -21.67
C GLU A 336 18.65 -6.95 -22.87
N ASP A 337 17.62 -7.50 -23.52
CA ASP A 337 17.78 -8.29 -24.75
C ASP A 337 18.34 -7.46 -25.92
N LEU A 338 18.00 -6.16 -25.97
CA LEU A 338 18.57 -5.20 -26.92
C LEU A 338 19.99 -4.72 -26.53
N GLY A 339 20.55 -5.23 -25.42
CA GLY A 339 21.92 -4.97 -24.99
C GLY A 339 22.10 -3.75 -24.10
N TRP A 340 21.03 -3.19 -23.55
CA TRP A 340 21.11 -2.10 -22.58
C TRP A 340 21.54 -2.62 -21.22
N SER A 341 22.25 -1.80 -20.45
CA SER A 341 22.50 -2.13 -19.04
C SER A 341 21.21 -1.97 -18.22
N SER A 342 21.09 -2.74 -17.14
CA SER A 342 19.94 -2.68 -16.22
C SER A 342 19.67 -1.25 -15.73
N ARG A 343 20.73 -0.47 -15.45
CA ARG A 343 20.60 0.93 -15.02
C ARG A 343 20.03 1.84 -16.11
N GLU A 344 20.52 1.70 -17.34
CA GLU A 344 20.04 2.53 -18.46
C GLU A 344 18.60 2.16 -18.85
N ALA A 345 18.27 0.87 -18.83
CA ALA A 345 16.91 0.37 -19.05
C ALA A 345 15.92 1.01 -18.08
N VAL A 346 16.17 0.90 -16.77
CA VAL A 346 15.28 1.46 -15.74
C VAL A 346 15.12 2.98 -15.89
N LEU A 347 16.21 3.71 -16.11
CA LEU A 347 16.16 5.18 -16.29
C LEU A 347 15.43 5.59 -17.57
N SER A 348 15.50 4.78 -18.63
CA SER A 348 14.79 5.04 -19.88
C SER A 348 13.29 4.76 -19.74
N ILE A 349 12.91 3.67 -19.06
CA ILE A 349 11.50 3.29 -18.85
C ILE A 349 10.77 4.32 -17.98
N LEU A 350 11.43 4.83 -16.93
CA LEU A 350 10.83 5.78 -15.97
C LEU A 350 10.87 7.25 -16.40
N ARG A 351 11.44 7.55 -17.58
CA ARG A 351 11.49 8.90 -18.16
C ARG A 351 10.22 9.25 -18.95
#